data_AF-A0ABD2HX31-F1
#
_entry.id   AF-A0ABD2HX31-F1
#
_cell.length_a   1.000
_cell.length_b   1.000
_cell.length_c   1.000
_cell.angle_alpha   90.00
_cell.angle_beta   90.00
_cell.angle_gamma   90.00
#
_symmetry.space_group_name_H-M   'P 1'
#
loop_
_entity.id
_entity.type
_entity.pdbx_description
1 polymer ?
#
loop_
_entity_poly.entity_id
_entity_poly.type
_entity_poly.pdbx_seq_one_letter_code
_entity_poly.pdbx_strand_id
1 'polypeptide(L)'
;MLLHHAVKFKQYLFPFAIVAFCVGYATAQGQSVTIALARKFVADLSVKTHGLWTPVFNTRFAVMDPKAKRRMTGLRGTKPPRAVPVSAFLGNTRRHRLAARDIVNKVQDQTTCASCWAVATASAFTDRYCIEHAKHGQSISAHTPSNHFSSLDLLACSPGSYGCNGGFPDQAWRWIKYHGVTTGTDYTTFGGCKPYPFPPHSKQSYNTPGCARQCTNSRWTKSYNADKNTPVGLVSWVVVALCPAIKNELRHNGTVVAAMDIYDDFFYYSSGVYRRTSNNYIGGHAIRLIGWGTRTCTDGTSQDYWLAVNSWNTNWGENGLFQIARGTNDCRIETMGIWFGTPRL
;
A
#
# COMPACT_ATOMS: atom_id res chain seq x y z
N MET A 1 22.30 -53.76 -52.83
CA MET A 1 22.92 -53.67 -51.49
C MET A 1 22.53 -52.31 -50.93
N LEU A 2 22.05 -52.25 -49.67
CA LEU A 2 21.57 -51.05 -48.93
C LEU A 2 20.06 -50.73 -49.01
N LEU A 3 19.25 -51.62 -48.43
CA LEU A 3 18.19 -51.17 -47.53
C LEU A 3 18.82 -51.03 -46.14
N HIS A 4 18.71 -49.87 -45.49
CA HIS A 4 18.59 -49.69 -44.02
C HIS A 4 18.88 -48.22 -43.68
N HIS A 5 17.85 -47.48 -43.24
CA HIS A 5 17.87 -46.39 -42.23
C HIS A 5 16.70 -45.43 -42.42
N ALA A 6 15.49 -45.88 -42.06
CA ALA A 6 14.32 -45.00 -41.95
C ALA A 6 13.46 -45.37 -40.75
N VAL A 7 14.07 -45.61 -39.58
CA VAL A 7 13.33 -45.71 -38.31
C VAL A 7 14.25 -45.24 -37.20
N LYS A 8 14.07 -44.00 -36.72
CA LYS A 8 14.41 -43.51 -35.36
C LYS A 8 14.26 -41.98 -35.26
N PHE A 9 13.04 -41.44 -35.38
CA PHE A 9 12.78 -40.04 -34.99
C PHE A 9 11.36 -39.79 -34.45
N LYS A 10 10.64 -40.84 -34.00
CA LYS A 10 9.27 -40.72 -33.44
C LYS A 10 9.15 -41.04 -31.94
N GLN A 11 10.23 -41.44 -31.26
CA GLN A 11 10.13 -41.91 -29.86
C GLN A 11 10.47 -40.87 -28.78
N TYR A 12 10.89 -39.65 -29.13
CA TYR A 12 11.28 -38.65 -28.12
C TYR A 12 10.31 -37.47 -27.94
N LEU A 13 9.25 -37.36 -28.75
CA LEU A 13 8.25 -36.27 -28.63
C LEU A 13 7.04 -36.62 -27.73
N PHE A 14 6.74 -37.90 -27.56
CA PHE A 14 5.63 -38.37 -26.73
C PHE A 14 5.79 -38.13 -25.21
N PRO A 15 6.97 -38.34 -24.58
CA PRO A 15 7.08 -38.14 -23.14
C PRO A 15 7.01 -36.66 -22.75
N PHE A 16 7.48 -35.73 -23.58
CA PHE A 16 7.43 -34.30 -23.29
C PHE A 16 6.01 -33.73 -23.35
N ALA A 17 5.19 -34.17 -24.32
CA ALA A 17 3.80 -33.74 -24.42
C ALA A 17 2.94 -34.25 -23.26
N ILE A 18 3.15 -35.50 -22.82
CA ILE A 18 2.45 -36.08 -21.68
C ILE A 18 2.88 -35.40 -20.37
N VAL A 19 4.18 -35.15 -20.17
CA VAL A 19 4.66 -34.43 -18.99
C VAL A 19 4.12 -33.00 -18.95
N ALA A 20 4.13 -32.28 -20.08
CA ALA A 20 3.56 -30.93 -20.16
C ALA A 20 2.03 -30.92 -19.90
N PHE A 21 1.30 -31.91 -20.42
CA PHE A 21 -0.14 -32.06 -20.19
C PHE A 21 -0.46 -32.44 -18.74
N CYS A 22 0.29 -33.36 -18.14
CA CYS A 22 0.14 -33.74 -16.73
C CYS A 22 0.50 -32.60 -15.78
N VAL A 23 1.55 -31.83 -16.09
CA VAL A 23 1.90 -30.60 -15.34
C VAL A 23 0.80 -29.55 -15.50
N GLY A 24 0.29 -29.33 -16.72
CA GLY A 24 -0.84 -28.43 -16.99
C GLY A 24 -2.11 -28.84 -16.24
N TYR A 25 -2.44 -30.13 -16.23
CA TYR A 25 -3.61 -30.67 -15.53
C TYR A 25 -3.46 -30.59 -14.01
N ALA A 26 -2.29 -30.94 -13.46
CA ALA A 26 -2.01 -30.82 -12.03
C ALA A 26 -2.04 -29.36 -11.56
N THR A 27 -1.53 -28.42 -12.36
CA THR A 27 -1.60 -26.98 -12.04
C THR A 27 -3.03 -26.44 -12.10
N ALA A 28 -3.84 -26.87 -13.06
CA ALA A 28 -5.26 -26.51 -13.16
C ALA A 28 -6.08 -27.06 -11.99
N GLN A 29 -5.87 -28.33 -11.60
CA GLN A 29 -6.50 -28.93 -10.43
C GLN A 29 -6.04 -28.26 -9.12
N GLY A 30 -4.76 -27.92 -9.00
CA GLY A 30 -4.26 -27.15 -7.86
C GLY A 30 -4.94 -25.78 -7.73
N GLN A 31 -5.10 -25.07 -8.85
CA GLN A 31 -5.83 -23.80 -8.87
C GLN A 31 -7.32 -23.96 -8.52
N SER A 32 -8.01 -24.98 -9.04
CA SER A 32 -9.41 -25.21 -8.70
C SER A 32 -9.63 -25.51 -7.21
N VAL A 33 -8.72 -26.26 -6.57
CA VAL A 33 -8.76 -26.52 -5.13
C VAL A 33 -8.51 -25.25 -4.32
N THR A 34 -7.50 -24.43 -4.65
CA THR A 34 -7.24 -23.16 -3.94
C THR A 34 -8.42 -22.19 -4.02
N ILE A 35 -9.08 -22.11 -5.17
CA ILE A 35 -10.28 -21.29 -5.36
C ILE A 35 -11.44 -21.80 -4.47
N ALA A 36 -11.67 -23.11 -4.44
CA ALA A 36 -12.73 -23.69 -3.60
C ALA A 36 -12.49 -23.42 -2.10
N LEU A 37 -11.26 -23.59 -1.63
CA LEU A 37 -10.87 -23.30 -0.25
C LEU A 37 -11.05 -21.82 0.09
N ALA A 38 -10.63 -20.91 -0.80
CA ALA A 38 -10.82 -19.48 -0.60
C ALA A 38 -12.31 -19.08 -0.57
N ARG A 39 -13.17 -19.71 -1.40
CA ARG A 39 -14.63 -19.48 -1.33
C ARG A 39 -15.21 -19.95 0.00
N LYS A 40 -14.82 -21.14 0.47
CA LYS A 40 -15.25 -21.66 1.77
C LYS A 40 -14.80 -20.74 2.92
N PHE A 41 -13.57 -20.25 2.86
CA PHE A 41 -13.04 -19.31 3.84
C PHE A 41 -13.83 -17.99 3.86
N VAL A 42 -14.14 -17.41 2.69
CA VAL A 42 -14.97 -16.20 2.61
C VAL A 42 -16.39 -16.45 3.16
N ALA A 43 -16.99 -17.60 2.88
CA ALA A 43 -18.31 -17.94 3.41
C ALA A 43 -18.30 -18.05 4.96
N ASP A 44 -17.25 -18.65 5.53
CA ASP A 44 -17.05 -18.72 6.98
C ASP A 44 -16.83 -17.33 7.59
N LEU A 45 -16.04 -16.46 6.93
CA LEU A 45 -15.88 -15.07 7.35
C LEU A 45 -17.22 -14.33 7.38
N SER A 46 -18.06 -14.46 6.36
CA SER A 46 -19.36 -13.77 6.29
C SER A 46 -20.26 -14.05 7.51
N VAL A 47 -20.13 -15.22 8.12
CA VAL A 47 -20.84 -15.56 9.36
C VAL A 47 -20.16 -14.92 10.57
N LYS A 48 -18.83 -15.00 10.65
CA LYS A 48 -18.02 -14.55 11.79
C LYS A 48 -17.87 -13.02 11.89
N THR A 49 -18.09 -12.27 10.82
CA THR A 49 -18.02 -10.80 10.88
C THR A 49 -19.22 -10.18 11.59
N HIS A 50 -20.31 -10.94 11.76
CA HIS A 50 -21.58 -10.45 12.32
C HIS A 50 -22.10 -9.18 11.62
N GLY A 51 -21.84 -9.03 10.32
CA GLY A 51 -22.27 -7.86 9.54
C GLY A 51 -21.46 -6.58 9.75
N LEU A 52 -20.42 -6.60 10.59
CA LEU A 52 -19.56 -5.43 10.84
C LEU A 52 -18.78 -5.02 9.57
N TRP A 53 -18.32 -6.02 8.83
CA TRP A 53 -17.71 -5.86 7.51
C TRP A 53 -18.07 -7.02 6.59
N THR A 54 -18.02 -6.74 5.29
CA THR A 54 -18.41 -7.69 4.24
C THR A 54 -17.15 -8.25 3.59
N PRO A 55 -16.86 -9.56 3.74
CA PRO A 55 -15.85 -10.23 2.95
C PRO A 55 -16.40 -10.55 1.55
N VAL A 56 -15.54 -10.49 0.53
CA VAL A 56 -15.87 -10.88 -0.84
C VAL A 56 -14.77 -11.75 -1.41
N PHE A 57 -15.16 -12.75 -2.20
CA PHE A 57 -14.19 -13.56 -2.92
C PHE A 57 -13.41 -12.70 -3.91
N ASN A 58 -12.09 -12.76 -3.82
CA ASN A 58 -11.19 -12.04 -4.72
C ASN A 58 -10.21 -13.02 -5.37
N THR A 59 -10.39 -13.26 -6.67
CA THR A 59 -9.57 -14.22 -7.42
C THR A 59 -8.09 -13.88 -7.35
N ARG A 60 -7.71 -12.58 -7.39
CA ARG A 60 -6.31 -12.14 -7.33
C ARG A 60 -5.60 -12.72 -6.10
N PHE A 61 -6.24 -12.66 -4.94
CA PHE A 61 -5.66 -13.12 -3.68
C PHE A 61 -5.92 -14.59 -3.39
N ALA A 62 -6.98 -15.18 -3.98
CA ALA A 62 -7.25 -16.61 -3.86
C ALA A 62 -6.16 -17.47 -4.51
N VAL A 63 -5.66 -17.07 -5.69
CA VAL A 63 -4.63 -17.82 -6.42
C VAL A 63 -3.20 -17.34 -6.15
N MET A 64 -3.04 -16.33 -5.29
CA MET A 64 -1.72 -15.80 -4.93
C MET A 64 -1.02 -16.75 -3.96
N ASP A 65 0.20 -17.15 -4.30
CA ASP A 65 0.99 -18.01 -3.43
C ASP A 65 1.36 -17.30 -2.10
N PRO A 66 1.67 -18.05 -1.03
CA PRO A 66 1.96 -17.46 0.28
C PRO A 66 3.15 -16.48 0.29
N LYS A 67 4.16 -16.69 -0.55
CA LYS A 67 5.33 -15.80 -0.64
C LYS A 67 4.96 -14.49 -1.34
N ALA A 68 4.13 -14.55 -2.38
CA ALA A 68 3.57 -13.37 -3.02
C ALA A 68 2.62 -12.59 -2.08
N LYS A 69 1.79 -13.27 -1.26
CA LYS A 69 0.98 -12.60 -0.22
C LYS A 69 1.85 -11.85 0.79
N ARG A 70 2.95 -12.45 1.24
CA ARG A 70 3.95 -11.76 2.08
C ARG A 70 4.63 -10.59 1.38
N ARG A 71 4.71 -10.56 0.05
CA ARG A 71 5.20 -9.39 -0.69
C ARG A 71 4.17 -8.27 -0.81
N MET A 72 2.93 -8.49 -0.40
CA MET A 72 1.95 -7.41 -0.20
C MET A 72 2.15 -6.71 1.14
N THR A 73 2.90 -7.31 2.08
CA THR A 73 3.21 -6.77 3.41
C THR A 73 4.68 -6.34 3.49
N GLY A 74 4.93 -5.03 3.34
CA GLY A 74 6.28 -4.48 3.15
C GLY A 74 6.93 -3.82 4.35
N LEU A 75 6.37 -3.92 5.55
CA LEU A 75 7.04 -3.37 6.73
C LEU A 75 8.07 -4.35 7.28
N ARG A 76 9.29 -3.86 7.50
CA ARG A 76 10.29 -4.55 8.32
C ARG A 76 10.29 -3.94 9.72
N GLY A 77 10.60 -4.75 10.74
CA GLY A 77 10.36 -4.49 12.16
C GLY A 77 10.48 -3.03 12.62
N THR A 78 9.48 -2.52 13.31
CA THR A 78 9.47 -1.12 13.74
C THR A 78 10.50 -0.92 14.85
N LYS A 79 11.68 -0.37 14.53
CA LYS A 79 12.51 0.25 15.59
C LYS A 79 11.77 1.53 15.99
N PRO A 80 11.28 1.68 17.23
CA PRO A 80 10.63 2.92 17.63
C PRO A 80 11.69 4.04 17.68
N PRO A 81 11.57 5.13 16.88
CA PRO A 81 12.34 6.34 17.15
C PRO A 81 11.90 7.01 18.48
N ARG A 82 12.61 8.04 18.91
CA ARG A 82 12.33 8.75 20.18
C ARG A 82 11.05 9.59 20.07
N ALA A 83 10.22 9.56 21.12
CA ALA A 83 8.94 10.27 21.21
C ALA A 83 9.09 11.80 21.24
N VAL A 84 8.09 12.53 20.74
CA VAL A 84 7.93 13.98 20.91
C VAL A 84 6.78 14.23 21.91
N PRO A 85 6.91 15.14 22.90
CA PRO A 85 5.87 15.41 23.89
C PRO A 85 4.56 15.93 23.26
N VAL A 86 3.43 15.40 23.71
CA VAL A 86 2.08 15.75 23.27
C VAL A 86 1.48 16.75 24.27
N SER A 87 1.70 18.05 24.06
CA SER A 87 1.11 19.08 24.91
C SER A 87 0.25 20.11 24.17
N ALA A 88 -0.11 19.88 22.90
CA ALA A 88 -0.72 20.95 22.09
C ALA A 88 -1.90 20.55 21.19
N PHE A 89 -2.68 19.49 21.45
CA PHE A 89 -3.54 18.97 20.37
C PHE A 89 -4.86 18.36 20.86
N LEU A 90 -5.89 19.18 21.11
CA LEU A 90 -7.24 18.70 21.39
C LEU A 90 -8.30 19.54 20.67
N GLY A 91 -9.20 18.85 19.95
CA GLY A 91 -10.45 19.41 19.46
C GLY A 91 -11.39 18.27 19.03
N ASN A 92 -12.66 18.33 19.43
CA ASN A 92 -13.66 17.27 19.22
C ASN A 92 -14.47 17.52 17.95
N THR A 93 -14.41 16.61 16.96
CA THR A 93 -15.39 16.53 15.87
C THR A 93 -15.73 15.08 15.55
N ARG A 94 -17.04 14.80 15.37
CA ARG A 94 -17.61 13.43 15.23
C ARG A 94 -17.31 12.77 13.88
N ARG A 95 -16.96 13.54 12.85
CA ARG A 95 -16.54 13.04 11.53
C ARG A 95 -15.54 14.03 10.92
N HIS A 96 -14.47 13.53 10.33
CA HIS A 96 -13.54 14.36 9.59
C HIS A 96 -13.02 13.60 8.38
N ARG A 97 -13.24 14.19 7.21
CA ARG A 97 -12.60 13.81 5.95
C ARG A 97 -11.96 15.07 5.42
N LEU A 98 -10.68 15.00 5.05
CA LEU A 98 -9.94 16.15 4.52
C LEU A 98 -10.71 16.79 3.35
N ALA A 99 -10.85 18.11 3.38
CA ALA A 99 -11.57 18.90 2.36
C ALA A 99 -10.97 18.71 0.96
N ALA A 100 -9.69 18.38 0.89
CA ALA A 100 -8.93 18.06 -0.31
C ALA A 100 -9.25 16.66 -0.89
N ARG A 101 -10.53 16.34 -1.14
CA ARG A 101 -10.97 14.98 -1.54
C ARG A 101 -10.28 14.45 -2.79
N ASP A 102 -10.06 15.28 -3.79
CA ASP A 102 -9.43 14.88 -5.05
C ASP A 102 -7.92 14.67 -4.91
N ILE A 103 -7.31 15.22 -3.86
CA ILE A 103 -5.90 15.06 -3.54
C ILE A 103 -5.71 13.76 -2.76
N VAL A 104 -6.47 13.58 -1.67
CA VAL A 104 -6.19 12.52 -0.68
C VAL A 104 -6.77 11.14 -1.05
N ASN A 105 -7.65 11.03 -2.03
CA ASN A 105 -8.24 9.73 -2.40
C ASN A 105 -7.45 8.99 -3.47
N LYS A 106 -6.34 9.52 -3.99
CA LYS A 106 -5.57 8.84 -5.05
C LYS A 106 -5.03 7.51 -4.52
N VAL A 107 -5.48 6.41 -5.15
CA VAL A 107 -5.05 5.04 -4.84
C VAL A 107 -3.90 4.66 -5.75
N GLN A 108 -2.87 4.06 -5.17
CA GLN A 108 -1.69 3.56 -5.86
C GLN A 108 -1.73 2.02 -5.89
N ASP A 109 -0.92 1.40 -6.76
CA ASP A 109 -0.74 -0.06 -6.80
C ASP A 109 0.74 -0.40 -6.60
N GLN A 110 1.07 -1.01 -5.46
CA GLN A 110 2.41 -1.48 -5.14
C GLN A 110 2.79 -2.77 -5.87
N THR A 111 1.85 -3.39 -6.60
CA THR A 111 2.00 -4.68 -7.27
C THR A 111 2.52 -5.79 -6.34
N THR A 112 3.10 -6.88 -6.85
CA THR A 112 3.79 -7.88 -6.00
C THR A 112 5.25 -7.45 -5.71
N CYS A 113 5.37 -6.28 -5.09
CA CYS A 113 6.59 -5.71 -4.52
C CYS A 113 6.27 -5.23 -3.10
N ALA A 114 7.13 -5.54 -2.13
CA ALA A 114 6.91 -5.17 -0.73
C ALA A 114 7.25 -3.69 -0.46
N SER A 115 6.69 -2.78 -1.26
CA SER A 115 6.98 -1.35 -1.29
C SER A 115 5.93 -0.47 -0.62
N CYS A 116 4.99 -1.04 0.13
CA CYS A 116 3.94 -0.26 0.82
C CYS A 116 4.51 0.91 1.64
N TRP A 117 5.67 0.72 2.29
CA TRP A 117 6.36 1.73 3.07
C TRP A 117 6.78 2.95 2.25
N ALA A 118 7.23 2.73 1.00
CA ALA A 118 7.62 3.80 0.08
C ALA A 118 6.39 4.44 -0.59
N VAL A 119 5.42 3.62 -1.01
CA VAL A 119 4.19 4.08 -1.66
C VAL A 119 3.36 4.93 -0.70
N ALA A 120 3.10 4.45 0.51
CA ALA A 120 2.34 5.20 1.52
C ALA A 120 3.02 6.51 1.89
N THR A 121 4.35 6.51 2.08
CA THR A 121 5.10 7.73 2.41
C THR A 121 5.09 8.75 1.27
N ALA A 122 5.36 8.34 0.02
CA ALA A 122 5.33 9.25 -1.13
C ALA A 122 3.93 9.84 -1.36
N SER A 123 2.87 9.04 -1.21
CA SER A 123 1.50 9.51 -1.32
C SER A 123 1.13 10.46 -0.18
N ALA A 124 1.50 10.15 1.07
CA ALA A 124 1.24 11.05 2.20
C ALA A 124 1.98 12.39 2.04
N PHE A 125 3.23 12.35 1.56
CA PHE A 125 3.97 13.58 1.26
C PHE A 125 3.33 14.39 0.13
N THR A 126 2.83 13.72 -0.92
CA THR A 126 2.07 14.35 -2.02
C THR A 126 0.84 15.09 -1.49
N ASP A 127 0.03 14.42 -0.66
CA ASP A 127 -1.15 15.05 -0.07
C ASP A 127 -0.80 16.29 0.75
N ARG A 128 0.21 16.15 1.62
CA ARG A 128 0.63 17.21 2.53
C ARG A 128 1.19 18.41 1.78
N TYR A 129 1.89 18.18 0.67
CA TYR A 129 2.36 19.24 -0.20
C TYR A 129 1.18 20.05 -0.76
N CYS A 130 0.17 19.38 -1.32
CA CYS A 130 -1.01 20.07 -1.82
C CYS A 130 -1.82 20.76 -0.71
N ILE A 131 -1.95 20.13 0.47
CA ILE A 131 -2.64 20.72 1.63
C ILE A 131 -1.91 21.95 2.14
N GLU A 132 -0.58 21.90 2.24
CA GLU A 132 0.21 23.03 2.68
C GLU A 132 0.09 24.19 1.69
N HIS A 133 0.22 23.95 0.38
CA HIS A 133 -0.04 24.98 -0.64
C HIS A 133 -1.42 25.60 -0.51
N ALA A 134 -2.47 24.80 -0.25
CA ALA A 134 -3.82 25.31 -0.07
C ALA A 134 -3.94 26.25 1.15
N LYS A 135 -3.21 25.99 2.25
CA LYS A 135 -3.16 26.90 3.41
C LYS A 135 -2.53 28.25 3.06
N HIS A 136 -1.64 28.29 2.07
CA HIS A 136 -1.02 29.51 1.55
C HIS A 136 -1.75 30.10 0.34
N GLY A 137 -3.03 29.73 0.14
CA GLY A 137 -3.88 30.28 -0.91
C GLY A 137 -3.62 29.74 -2.32
N GLN A 138 -2.80 28.70 -2.47
CA GLN A 138 -2.47 28.08 -3.76
C GLN A 138 -3.20 26.76 -3.94
N SER A 139 -4.03 26.66 -4.98
CA SER A 139 -4.70 25.41 -5.34
C SER A 139 -3.85 24.62 -6.34
N ILE A 140 -3.21 23.56 -5.87
CA ILE A 140 -2.44 22.63 -6.71
C ILE A 140 -3.03 21.21 -6.63
N SER A 141 -2.88 20.44 -7.70
CA SER A 141 -3.43 19.08 -7.79
C SER A 141 -2.35 18.02 -7.65
N ALA A 142 -2.62 16.98 -6.86
CA ALA A 142 -1.82 15.75 -6.78
C ALA A 142 -1.84 14.93 -8.09
N HIS A 143 -2.75 15.22 -9.01
CA HIS A 143 -2.77 14.60 -10.34
C HIS A 143 -1.76 15.24 -11.29
N THR A 144 -1.32 16.47 -11.01
CA THR A 144 -0.28 17.12 -11.79
C THR A 144 1.07 16.47 -11.49
N PRO A 145 1.79 15.93 -12.49
CA PRO A 145 3.03 15.19 -12.25
C PRO A 145 4.10 15.98 -11.47
N SER A 146 4.15 17.30 -11.61
CA SER A 146 5.09 18.16 -10.88
C SER A 146 4.84 18.22 -9.37
N ASN A 147 3.65 17.84 -8.91
CA ASN A 147 3.22 17.90 -7.52
C ASN A 147 3.10 16.50 -6.89
N HIS A 148 3.38 15.43 -7.64
CA HIS A 148 3.27 14.05 -7.19
C HIS A 148 4.65 13.43 -7.00
N PHE A 149 4.93 12.92 -5.80
CA PHE A 149 6.27 12.45 -5.46
C PHE A 149 6.49 10.97 -5.73
N SER A 150 7.72 10.64 -6.11
CA SER A 150 8.12 9.32 -6.56
C SER A 150 8.27 8.35 -5.40
N SER A 151 7.42 7.32 -5.40
CA SER A 151 7.66 6.13 -4.58
C SER A 151 8.87 5.32 -5.05
N LEU A 152 9.25 5.40 -6.34
CA LEU A 152 10.44 4.73 -6.88
C LEU A 152 11.73 5.32 -6.32
N ASP A 153 11.82 6.64 -6.20
CA ASP A 153 13.00 7.30 -5.61
C ASP A 153 13.20 6.87 -4.16
N LEU A 154 12.12 6.82 -3.37
CA LEU A 154 12.17 6.26 -2.01
C LEU A 154 12.55 4.78 -2.03
N LEU A 155 11.87 3.98 -2.86
CA LEU A 155 12.04 2.53 -2.96
C LEU A 155 13.48 2.11 -3.28
N ALA A 156 14.10 2.79 -4.24
CA ALA A 156 15.39 2.42 -4.78
C ALA A 156 16.55 3.11 -4.05
N CYS A 157 16.37 4.34 -3.58
CA CYS A 157 17.47 5.18 -3.09
C CYS A 157 17.48 5.47 -1.59
N SER A 158 16.37 5.24 -0.85
CA SER A 158 16.36 5.45 0.61
C SER A 158 17.24 4.40 1.32
N PRO A 159 18.33 4.82 1.99
CA PRO A 159 19.24 3.89 2.66
C PRO A 159 18.56 3.24 3.88
N GLY A 160 19.02 2.05 4.25
CA GLY A 160 18.46 1.32 5.38
C GLY A 160 17.10 0.66 5.10
N SER A 161 16.54 0.82 3.90
CA SER A 161 15.40 0.05 3.41
C SER A 161 15.83 -1.03 2.41
N TYR A 162 15.00 -2.05 2.18
CA TYR A 162 15.34 -3.23 1.36
C TYR A 162 14.47 -3.31 0.10
N GLY A 163 13.95 -2.17 -0.35
CA GLY A 163 13.18 -2.05 -1.58
C GLY A 163 11.93 -2.95 -1.58
N CYS A 164 11.82 -3.81 -2.60
CA CYS A 164 10.74 -4.80 -2.76
C CYS A 164 10.80 -5.97 -1.77
N ASN A 165 11.77 -6.00 -0.86
CA ASN A 165 11.84 -6.95 0.27
C ASN A 165 11.40 -6.31 1.60
N GLY A 166 10.83 -5.11 1.53
CA GLY A 166 10.30 -4.38 2.67
C GLY A 166 11.22 -3.24 3.12
N GLY A 167 10.70 -2.36 3.95
CA GLY A 167 11.42 -1.19 4.43
C GLY A 167 10.69 -0.52 5.58
N PHE A 168 11.09 0.70 5.86
CA PHE A 168 10.65 1.42 7.05
C PHE A 168 10.18 2.83 6.67
N PRO A 169 8.93 3.22 7.01
CA PRO A 169 8.44 4.56 6.72
C PRO A 169 9.30 5.67 7.35
N ASP A 170 9.92 5.45 8.52
CA ASP A 170 10.80 6.44 9.15
C ASP A 170 12.03 6.77 8.28
N GLN A 171 12.65 5.76 7.66
CA GLN A 171 13.78 5.96 6.75
C GLN A 171 13.36 6.68 5.46
N ALA A 172 12.16 6.39 4.97
CA ALA A 172 11.59 7.11 3.84
C ALA A 172 11.36 8.60 4.16
N TRP A 173 10.78 8.92 5.33
CA TRP A 173 10.61 10.32 5.76
C TRP A 173 11.95 11.02 6.03
N ARG A 174 12.93 10.33 6.62
CA ARG A 174 14.30 10.87 6.76
C ARG A 174 14.94 11.17 5.41
N TRP A 175 14.76 10.29 4.42
CA TRP A 175 15.26 10.53 3.07
C TRP A 175 14.68 11.82 2.47
N ILE A 176 13.36 12.00 2.56
CA ILE A 176 12.70 13.23 2.10
C ILE A 176 13.27 14.44 2.84
N LYS A 177 13.51 14.35 4.16
CA LYS A 177 14.04 15.44 4.97
C LYS A 177 15.43 15.89 4.56
N TYR A 178 16.36 14.94 4.41
CA TYR A 178 17.78 15.24 4.25
C TYR A 178 18.23 15.32 2.78
N HIS A 179 17.47 14.71 1.86
CA HIS A 179 17.87 14.61 0.45
C HIS A 179 16.76 15.03 -0.54
N GLY A 180 15.58 15.40 -0.05
CA GLY A 180 14.39 15.61 -0.89
C GLY A 180 13.91 14.30 -1.54
N VAL A 181 12.89 14.40 -2.38
CA VAL A 181 12.38 13.30 -3.21
C VAL A 181 11.98 13.84 -4.58
N THR A 182 12.24 13.07 -5.64
CA THR A 182 11.86 13.50 -6.98
C THR A 182 10.36 13.38 -7.21
N THR A 183 9.85 14.04 -8.23
CA THR A 183 8.52 13.77 -8.77
C THR A 183 8.44 12.38 -9.41
N GLY A 184 7.24 11.82 -9.46
CA GLY A 184 6.98 10.53 -10.08
C GLY A 184 5.59 10.00 -9.78
N THR A 185 4.77 9.81 -10.81
CA THR A 185 3.40 9.29 -10.69
C THR A 185 3.35 7.76 -10.72
N ASP A 186 2.15 7.19 -10.73
CA ASP A 186 1.90 5.78 -11.04
C ASP A 186 2.41 5.38 -12.44
N TYR A 187 2.46 4.07 -12.66
CA TYR A 187 2.87 3.42 -13.91
C TYR A 187 2.03 3.88 -15.11
N THR A 188 0.73 4.08 -14.94
CA THR A 188 -0.20 4.40 -16.03
C THR A 188 -0.08 5.83 -16.53
N THR A 189 0.06 6.78 -15.60
CA THR A 189 0.24 8.21 -15.90
C THR A 189 1.66 8.48 -16.42
N PHE A 190 2.64 7.74 -15.90
CA PHE A 190 4.05 7.81 -16.31
C PHE A 190 4.63 9.24 -16.36
N GLY A 191 4.26 10.08 -15.40
CA GLY A 191 4.68 11.48 -15.28
C GLY A 191 5.72 11.69 -14.18
N GLY A 192 6.42 12.83 -14.25
CA GLY A 192 7.50 13.19 -13.31
C GLY A 192 8.82 12.53 -13.65
N CYS A 193 9.85 12.80 -12.84
CA CYS A 193 11.21 12.32 -13.04
C CYS A 193 11.34 10.80 -12.90
N LYS A 194 10.72 10.21 -11.88
CA LYS A 194 10.79 8.77 -11.57
C LYS A 194 9.40 8.15 -11.37
N PRO A 195 8.62 7.92 -12.44
CA PRO A 195 7.36 7.21 -12.33
C PRO A 195 7.54 5.79 -11.77
N TYR A 196 6.50 5.24 -11.14
CA TYR A 196 6.54 3.89 -10.61
C TYR A 196 6.72 2.86 -11.74
N PRO A 197 7.69 1.94 -11.64
CA PRO A 197 8.15 1.18 -12.81
C PRO A 197 7.34 -0.09 -13.05
N PHE A 198 6.47 -0.49 -12.12
CA PHE A 198 5.79 -1.77 -12.19
C PHE A 198 4.33 -1.62 -12.62
N PRO A 199 3.85 -2.44 -13.56
CA PRO A 199 2.47 -2.42 -13.97
C PRO A 199 1.54 -2.84 -12.82
N PRO A 200 0.35 -2.21 -12.74
CA PRO A 200 -0.68 -2.59 -11.78
C PRO A 200 -1.13 -4.04 -12.03
N HIS A 201 -1.66 -4.69 -10.99
CA HIS A 201 -2.23 -6.04 -11.08
C HIS A 201 -1.31 -7.13 -11.66
N SER A 202 0.01 -6.93 -11.68
CA SER A 202 0.92 -7.96 -12.14
C SER A 202 0.86 -9.19 -11.24
N LYS A 203 0.90 -10.38 -11.87
CA LYS A 203 1.10 -11.67 -11.18
C LYS A 203 2.57 -11.92 -10.86
N GLN A 204 3.48 -11.14 -11.44
CA GLN A 204 4.91 -11.27 -11.26
C GLN A 204 5.38 -10.57 -9.98
N SER A 205 6.24 -11.26 -9.24
CA SER A 205 7.01 -10.67 -8.15
C SER A 205 8.18 -9.84 -8.70
N TYR A 206 8.33 -8.59 -8.24
CA TYR A 206 9.40 -7.71 -8.71
C TYR A 206 10.57 -7.61 -7.74
N ASN A 207 11.75 -7.36 -8.30
CA ASN A 207 12.94 -7.01 -7.55
C ASN A 207 13.11 -5.50 -7.49
N THR A 208 13.84 -5.02 -6.49
CA THR A 208 14.15 -3.60 -6.33
C THR A 208 15.00 -3.12 -7.51
N PRO A 209 14.60 -2.07 -8.25
CA PRO A 209 15.46 -1.45 -9.24
C PRO A 209 16.66 -0.79 -8.55
N GLY A 210 17.81 -0.72 -9.23
CA GLY A 210 18.97 0.00 -8.71
C GLY A 210 18.68 1.50 -8.51
N CYS A 211 19.35 2.12 -7.52
CA CYS A 211 19.27 3.56 -7.32
C CYS A 211 19.98 4.32 -8.45
N ALA A 212 19.25 4.65 -9.52
CA ALA A 212 19.75 5.50 -10.58
C ALA A 212 19.60 6.98 -10.17
N ARG A 213 20.68 7.76 -10.11
CA ARG A 213 20.64 9.22 -9.81
C ARG A 213 20.29 10.05 -11.05
N GLN A 214 19.29 9.59 -11.79
CA GLN A 214 18.77 10.18 -13.02
C GLN A 214 17.27 9.94 -13.12
N CYS A 215 16.57 10.81 -13.86
CA CYS A 215 15.17 10.60 -14.18
C CYS A 215 15.03 9.38 -15.08
N THR A 216 14.09 8.49 -14.75
CA THR A 216 13.78 7.30 -15.56
C THR A 216 12.79 7.63 -16.66
N ASN A 217 12.06 8.74 -16.54
CA ASN A 217 11.23 9.29 -17.59
C ASN A 217 12.05 10.25 -18.47
N SER A 218 12.39 9.82 -19.68
CA SER A 218 13.16 10.63 -20.63
C SER A 218 12.41 11.86 -21.14
N ARG A 219 11.08 11.93 -20.97
CA ARG A 219 10.27 13.10 -21.34
C ARG A 219 10.28 14.20 -20.27
N TRP A 220 10.85 13.93 -19.10
CA TRP A 220 10.93 14.90 -18.01
C TRP A 220 12.15 15.80 -18.21
N THR A 221 11.93 17.11 -18.28
CA THR A 221 12.96 18.08 -18.67
C THR A 221 13.89 18.46 -17.51
N LYS A 222 13.41 18.42 -16.27
CA LYS A 222 14.24 18.70 -15.09
C LYS A 222 15.21 17.54 -14.85
N SER A 223 16.46 17.87 -14.54
CA SER A 223 17.45 16.89 -14.08
C SER A 223 17.03 16.29 -12.74
N TYR A 224 17.55 15.10 -12.40
CA TYR A 224 17.24 14.44 -11.13
C TYR A 224 17.52 15.33 -9.90
N ASN A 225 18.65 16.06 -9.89
CA ASN A 225 18.98 16.96 -8.79
C ASN A 225 18.10 18.21 -8.76
N ALA A 226 17.70 18.73 -9.92
CA ALA A 226 16.80 19.89 -10.00
C ALA A 226 15.33 19.52 -9.68
N ASP A 227 14.95 18.26 -9.90
CA ASP A 227 13.61 17.73 -9.60
C ASP A 227 13.47 17.16 -8.20
N LYS A 228 14.58 17.01 -7.47
CA LYS A 228 14.55 16.76 -6.03
C LYS A 228 13.85 17.95 -5.36
N ASN A 229 12.56 17.77 -5.18
CA ASN A 229 11.69 18.79 -4.66
C ASN A 229 11.94 19.00 -3.18
N THR A 230 11.42 20.13 -2.73
CA THR A 230 11.29 20.64 -1.37
C THR A 230 11.45 19.60 -0.26
N PRO A 231 12.41 19.77 0.66
CA PRO A 231 12.53 18.92 1.83
C PRO A 231 11.33 19.10 2.77
N VAL A 232 11.05 18.08 3.57
CA VAL A 232 10.17 18.26 4.74
C VAL A 232 10.91 19.06 5.81
N GLY A 233 10.15 19.91 6.51
CA GLY A 233 10.61 20.58 7.72
C GLY A 233 10.74 19.61 8.89
N LEU A 234 10.05 19.90 10.00
CA LEU A 234 10.00 18.96 11.12
C LEU A 234 9.39 17.64 10.63
N VAL A 235 10.23 16.60 10.56
CA VAL A 235 9.76 15.21 10.50
C VAL A 235 9.35 14.86 11.90
N SER A 236 8.06 14.59 12.05
CA SER A 236 7.46 14.23 13.31
C SER A 236 6.97 12.80 13.21
N TRP A 237 7.22 12.05 14.26
CA TRP A 237 6.68 10.72 14.40
C TRP A 237 5.91 10.67 15.70
N VAL A 238 4.77 10.03 15.63
CA VAL A 238 3.88 9.84 16.75
C VAL A 238 3.87 8.33 16.99
N VAL A 239 4.65 7.84 17.97
CA VAL A 239 4.12 6.76 18.81
C VAL A 239 3.40 7.45 19.91
N VAL A 240 2.09 7.54 19.75
CA VAL A 240 1.26 8.02 20.83
C VAL A 240 0.02 7.14 20.80
N ALA A 241 -0.12 6.41 21.90
CA ALA A 241 -1.27 5.63 22.31
C ALA A 241 -2.51 6.51 22.55
N LEU A 242 -2.81 7.48 21.67
CA LEU A 242 -3.92 8.41 21.82
C LEU A 242 -4.52 8.74 20.44
N CYS A 243 -5.65 8.10 20.14
CA CYS A 243 -6.56 8.48 19.05
C CYS A 243 -6.72 10.01 18.85
N PRO A 244 -6.81 10.85 19.92
CA PRO A 244 -6.87 12.30 19.77
C PRO A 244 -5.71 12.94 18.98
N ALA A 245 -4.47 12.50 19.16
CA ALA A 245 -3.31 13.08 18.48
C ALA A 245 -3.34 12.82 16.97
N ILE A 246 -3.69 11.58 16.57
CA ILE A 246 -3.85 11.21 15.16
C ILE A 246 -4.99 12.02 14.52
N LYS A 247 -6.13 12.15 15.20
CA LYS A 247 -7.25 12.98 14.73
C LYS A 247 -6.83 14.43 14.54
N ASN A 248 -6.09 14.98 15.50
CA ASN A 248 -5.65 16.36 15.43
C ASN A 248 -4.68 16.59 14.27
N GLU A 249 -3.72 15.69 14.07
CA GLU A 249 -2.77 15.76 12.96
C GLU A 249 -3.49 15.69 11.60
N LEU A 250 -4.39 14.72 11.45
CA LEU A 250 -5.23 14.59 10.27
C LEU A 250 -6.10 15.82 10.02
N ARG A 251 -6.55 16.52 11.06
CA ARG A 251 -7.36 17.74 10.92
C ARG A 251 -6.58 18.92 10.36
N HIS A 252 -5.39 19.16 10.89
CA HIS A 252 -4.66 20.40 10.63
C HIS A 252 -3.59 20.28 9.55
N ASN A 253 -3.01 19.08 9.40
CA ASN A 253 -1.78 18.90 8.62
C ASN A 253 -1.92 17.86 7.50
N GLY A 254 -3.05 17.16 7.40
CA GLY A 254 -3.29 16.21 6.34
C GLY A 254 -2.92 14.78 6.69
N THR A 255 -2.79 13.95 5.66
CA THR A 255 -2.71 12.50 5.79
C THR A 255 -1.47 12.03 6.53
N VAL A 256 -1.54 10.88 7.21
CA VAL A 256 -0.39 10.27 7.91
C VAL A 256 -0.15 8.86 7.39
N VAL A 257 1.07 8.38 7.47
CA VAL A 257 1.37 6.96 7.23
C VAL A 257 1.13 6.21 8.54
N ALA A 258 0.33 5.15 8.51
CA ALA A 258 0.18 4.23 9.63
C ALA A 258 0.65 2.83 9.27
N ALA A 259 1.20 2.12 10.25
CA ALA A 259 1.51 0.71 10.16
C ALA A 259 0.39 -0.12 10.77
N MET A 260 0.08 -1.28 10.19
CA MET A 260 -0.83 -2.26 10.77
C MET A 260 -0.39 -3.69 10.44
N ASP A 261 -0.83 -4.64 11.24
CA ASP A 261 -0.71 -6.06 10.96
C ASP A 261 -1.77 -6.52 9.96
N ILE A 262 -1.35 -7.35 9.00
CA ILE A 262 -2.24 -7.97 8.02
C ILE A 262 -2.41 -9.44 8.34
N TYR A 263 -3.66 -9.86 8.34
CA TYR A 263 -4.10 -11.24 8.44
C TYR A 263 -4.74 -11.66 7.11
N ASP A 264 -4.91 -12.96 6.88
CA ASP A 264 -5.36 -13.48 5.58
C ASP A 264 -6.80 -13.11 5.20
N ASP A 265 -7.65 -12.80 6.18
CA ASP A 265 -9.01 -12.28 6.01
C ASP A 265 -9.06 -10.89 5.39
N PHE A 266 -8.09 -10.01 5.70
CA PHE A 266 -8.04 -8.65 5.17
C PHE A 266 -7.93 -8.58 3.65
N PHE A 267 -7.33 -9.59 3.01
CA PHE A 267 -7.27 -9.67 1.54
C PHE A 267 -8.65 -9.74 0.88
N TYR A 268 -9.66 -10.18 1.63
CA TYR A 268 -11.04 -10.34 1.18
C TYR A 268 -11.96 -9.21 1.64
N TYR A 269 -11.44 -8.14 2.25
CA TYR A 269 -12.24 -6.97 2.61
C TYR A 269 -12.91 -6.34 1.37
N SER A 270 -14.21 -6.09 1.47
CA SER A 270 -15.01 -5.37 0.47
C SER A 270 -15.52 -4.04 0.98
N SER A 271 -16.21 -4.04 2.12
CA SER A 271 -16.82 -2.84 2.71
C SER A 271 -17.14 -3.04 4.20
N GLY A 272 -17.58 -1.98 4.87
CA GLY A 272 -17.87 -2.01 6.31
C GLY A 272 -16.66 -1.64 7.16
N VAL A 273 -16.77 -1.78 8.49
CA VAL A 273 -15.65 -1.49 9.39
C VAL A 273 -14.89 -2.77 9.66
N TYR A 274 -13.75 -2.93 9.02
CA TYR A 274 -12.89 -4.09 9.21
C TYR A 274 -12.51 -4.25 10.69
N ARG A 275 -12.64 -5.49 11.16
CA ARG A 275 -12.09 -5.98 12.41
C ARG A 275 -11.56 -7.37 12.16
N ARG A 276 -10.34 -7.63 12.59
CA ARG A 276 -9.68 -8.92 12.41
C ARG A 276 -10.57 -10.07 12.90
N THR A 277 -10.81 -11.01 12.01
CA THR A 277 -11.58 -12.24 12.24
C THR A 277 -10.67 -13.47 12.19
N SER A 278 -9.56 -13.40 11.44
CA SER A 278 -8.57 -14.48 11.34
C SER A 278 -7.41 -14.34 12.33
N ASN A 279 -6.80 -15.48 12.67
CA ASN A 279 -5.56 -15.57 13.45
C ASN A 279 -4.31 -15.80 12.58
N ASN A 280 -4.46 -15.97 11.26
CA ASN A 280 -3.33 -16.25 10.37
C ASN A 280 -2.61 -14.96 9.96
N TYR A 281 -1.53 -14.65 10.68
CA TYR A 281 -0.71 -13.47 10.45
C TYR A 281 0.12 -13.58 9.16
N ILE A 282 0.11 -12.53 8.34
CA ILE A 282 0.83 -12.47 7.06
C ILE A 282 2.02 -11.52 7.10
N GLY A 283 1.92 -10.38 7.78
CA GLY A 283 3.01 -9.43 7.91
C GLY A 283 2.55 -8.01 8.24
N GLY A 284 3.50 -7.09 8.41
CA GLY A 284 3.23 -5.68 8.62
C GLY A 284 3.04 -4.91 7.31
N HIS A 285 2.10 -3.99 7.27
CA HIS A 285 1.76 -3.19 6.10
C HIS A 285 1.63 -1.70 6.42
N ALA A 286 2.09 -0.85 5.50
CA ALA A 286 1.96 0.60 5.62
C ALA A 286 0.80 1.09 4.76
N ILE A 287 -0.07 1.87 5.38
CA ILE A 287 -1.24 2.48 4.75
C ILE A 287 -1.23 3.98 4.98
N ARG A 288 -2.11 4.70 4.28
CA ARG A 288 -2.28 6.13 4.44
C ARG A 288 -3.61 6.41 5.13
N LEU A 289 -3.57 6.95 6.36
CA LEU A 289 -4.76 7.40 7.06
C LEU A 289 -5.18 8.77 6.54
N ILE A 290 -6.48 8.92 6.24
CA ILE A 290 -7.02 10.12 5.59
C ILE A 290 -8.22 10.73 6.34
N GLY A 291 -8.72 10.07 7.38
CA GLY A 291 -9.85 10.55 8.14
C GLY A 291 -10.38 9.54 9.15
N TRP A 292 -11.51 9.87 9.77
CA TRP A 292 -12.22 9.01 10.71
C TRP A 292 -13.71 9.33 10.71
N GLY A 293 -14.49 8.40 11.24
CA GLY A 293 -15.91 8.59 11.46
C GLY A 293 -16.49 7.56 12.41
N THR A 294 -17.81 7.47 12.35
CA THR A 294 -18.65 6.49 13.03
C THR A 294 -19.64 5.96 11.99
N ARG A 295 -19.88 4.66 11.98
CA ARG A 295 -20.83 3.97 11.10
C ARG A 295 -21.89 3.29 11.94
N THR A 296 -23.15 3.44 11.57
CA THR A 296 -24.23 2.61 12.11
C THR A 296 -24.19 1.24 11.42
N CYS A 297 -24.09 0.18 12.22
CA CYS A 297 -24.07 -1.21 11.77
C CYS A 297 -25.49 -1.72 11.53
N THR A 298 -25.61 -2.88 10.87
CA THR A 298 -26.91 -3.49 10.51
C THR A 298 -27.75 -3.88 11.73
N ASP A 299 -27.11 -4.12 12.87
CA ASP A 299 -27.74 -4.40 14.17
C ASP A 299 -28.14 -3.14 14.94
N GLY A 300 -27.99 -1.95 14.34
CA GLY A 300 -28.30 -0.65 14.96
C GLY A 300 -27.20 -0.09 15.86
N THR A 301 -26.11 -0.84 16.10
CA THR A 301 -24.98 -0.35 16.91
C THR A 301 -24.13 0.66 16.14
N SER A 302 -23.34 1.47 16.84
CA SER A 302 -22.40 2.42 16.23
C SER A 302 -20.97 1.94 16.37
N GLN A 303 -20.22 1.89 15.26
CA GLN A 303 -18.81 1.54 15.22
C GLN A 303 -17.96 2.72 14.74
N ASP A 304 -17.03 3.13 15.60
CA ASP A 304 -15.99 4.10 15.29
C ASP A 304 -14.93 3.52 14.36
N TYR A 305 -14.52 4.27 13.33
CA TYR A 305 -13.52 3.81 12.36
C TYR A 305 -12.47 4.86 12.00
N TRP A 306 -11.30 4.36 11.57
CA TRP A 306 -10.32 5.07 10.76
C TRP A 306 -10.62 4.85 9.28
N LEU A 307 -10.51 5.90 8.46
CA LEU A 307 -10.58 5.80 7.00
C LEU A 307 -9.16 5.81 6.44
N ALA A 308 -8.85 4.77 5.67
CA ALA A 308 -7.52 4.53 5.15
C ALA A 308 -7.54 4.29 3.63
N VAL A 309 -6.45 4.66 2.97
CA VAL A 309 -6.18 4.35 1.57
C VAL A 309 -5.14 3.24 1.52
N ASN A 310 -5.46 2.17 0.80
CA ASN A 310 -4.56 1.06 0.57
C ASN A 310 -3.69 1.32 -0.68
N SER A 311 -2.72 0.44 -0.92
CA SER A 311 -1.81 0.50 -2.07
C SER A 311 -1.96 -0.72 -2.98
N TRP A 312 -3.15 -1.31 -3.05
CA TRP A 312 -3.45 -2.54 -3.78
C TRP A 312 -4.37 -2.32 -4.99
N ASN A 313 -4.40 -1.10 -5.54
CA ASN A 313 -5.30 -0.64 -6.60
C ASN A 313 -6.75 -0.41 -6.14
N THR A 314 -7.56 0.22 -6.99
CA THR A 314 -8.97 0.57 -6.75
C THR A 314 -9.91 -0.64 -6.80
N ASN A 315 -9.50 -1.75 -7.42
CA ASN A 315 -10.31 -2.99 -7.50
C ASN A 315 -10.38 -3.79 -6.19
N TRP A 316 -9.83 -3.26 -5.08
CA TRP A 316 -9.86 -3.88 -3.76
C TRP A 316 -10.60 -2.97 -2.77
N GLY A 317 -11.39 -3.54 -1.87
CA GLY A 317 -12.12 -2.78 -0.85
C GLY A 317 -13.11 -1.76 -1.43
N GLU A 318 -13.26 -0.63 -0.75
CA GLU A 318 -14.17 0.46 -1.13
C GLU A 318 -13.47 1.39 -2.15
N ASN A 319 -13.23 0.91 -3.36
CA ASN A 319 -12.45 1.60 -4.40
C ASN A 319 -10.99 1.90 -3.99
N GLY A 320 -10.33 0.92 -3.36
CA GLY A 320 -8.96 1.03 -2.83
C GLY A 320 -8.88 1.61 -1.43
N LEU A 321 -10.01 2.02 -0.85
CA LEU A 321 -10.12 2.48 0.53
C LEU A 321 -10.65 1.37 1.43
N PHE A 322 -10.47 1.56 2.73
CA PHE A 322 -11.09 0.73 3.75
C PHE A 322 -11.35 1.50 5.03
N GLN A 323 -12.29 0.98 5.81
CA GLN A 323 -12.54 1.42 7.17
C GLN A 323 -12.07 0.33 8.13
N ILE A 324 -11.42 0.69 9.22
CA ILE A 324 -10.98 -0.24 10.27
C ILE A 324 -11.37 0.30 11.64
N ALA A 325 -11.71 -0.60 12.56
CA ALA A 325 -12.12 -0.26 13.91
C ALA A 325 -11.11 0.69 14.59
N ARG A 326 -11.63 1.80 15.13
CA ARG A 326 -10.86 2.83 15.84
C ARG A 326 -11.15 2.78 17.33
N GLY A 327 -10.12 3.02 18.15
CA GLY A 327 -10.19 3.05 19.61
C GLY A 327 -9.98 1.68 20.26
N THR A 328 -9.86 0.62 19.46
CA THR A 328 -9.59 -0.75 19.92
C THR A 328 -8.18 -1.21 19.59
N ASN A 329 -7.37 -0.36 18.91
CA ASN A 329 -6.04 -0.70 18.40
C ASN A 329 -6.02 -2.04 17.62
N ASP A 330 -7.10 -2.33 16.87
CA ASP A 330 -7.18 -3.55 16.08
C ASP A 330 -6.05 -3.60 15.04
N CYS A 331 -5.44 -4.78 14.84
CA CYS A 331 -4.26 -4.95 14.01
C CYS A 331 -3.09 -4.00 14.36
N ARG A 332 -3.02 -3.53 15.61
CA ARG A 332 -2.03 -2.55 16.11
C ARG A 332 -1.96 -1.22 15.33
N ILE A 333 -3.00 -0.86 14.58
CA ILE A 333 -2.95 0.30 13.66
C ILE A 333 -2.64 1.64 14.36
N GLU A 334 -2.97 1.76 15.65
CA GLU A 334 -2.78 2.99 16.43
C GLU A 334 -1.42 3.03 17.14
N THR A 335 -0.71 1.90 17.22
CA THR A 335 0.48 1.74 18.08
C THR A 335 1.71 1.22 17.35
N MET A 336 1.53 0.57 16.20
CA MET A 336 2.64 0.00 15.43
C MET A 336 3.54 1.11 14.84
N GLY A 337 2.94 2.24 14.45
CA GLY A 337 3.66 3.47 14.14
C GLY A 337 2.86 4.42 13.26
N ILE A 338 2.97 5.72 13.55
CA ILE A 338 2.37 6.82 12.77
C ILE A 338 3.48 7.80 12.37
N TRP A 339 3.66 8.02 11.06
CA TRP A 339 4.72 8.90 10.53
C TRP A 339 4.16 10.01 9.66
N PHE A 340 4.77 11.19 9.77
CA PHE A 340 4.47 12.33 8.93
C PHE A 340 5.60 13.35 8.89
N GLY A 341 5.51 14.29 7.95
CA GLY A 341 6.39 15.46 7.89
C GLY A 341 5.66 16.61 7.21
N THR A 342 5.98 17.83 7.59
CA THR A 342 5.38 19.03 6.99
C THR A 342 6.30 19.53 5.87
N PRO A 343 5.86 19.61 4.61
CA PRO A 343 6.64 20.24 3.52
C PRO A 343 6.99 21.70 3.85
N ARG A 344 8.17 22.19 3.43
CA ARG A 344 8.56 23.61 3.57
C ARG A 344 8.39 24.35 2.25
N LEU A 345 7.27 25.03 2.02
CA LEU A 345 7.02 25.73 0.75
C LEU A 345 8.09 26.77 0.40
#